data_AF-A0A7C5MTW7-F1
#
_entry.id   AF-A0A7C5MTW7-F1
#
_cell.length_a   1.000
_cell.length_b   1.000
_cell.length_c   1.000
_cell.angle_alpha   90.00
_cell.angle_beta   90.00
_cell.angle_gamma   90.00
#
_symmetry.space_group_name_H-M   'P 1'
#
loop_
_entity.id
_entity.type
_entity.pdbx_description
1 polymer ?
#
loop_
_entity_poly.entity_id
_entity_poly.type
_entity_poly.pdbx_seq_one_letter_code
_entity_poly.pdbx_strand_id
1 'polypeptide(L)'
;MKDCFQNVNPEVIHKLPLPRRIIEHALIIENLSLQRVAKRNATETGDIPSDTLLIEDVIESGPAGLMQGSPASNVILAWLLRDIPQPDNDDWVLSVYADDLIVLAKQDDTLERVEQMLLGFFERPELGPLFLKKRAAGTGYAFDYLGCEFRHSSISDEWTLSLSQKNWDRLFRNRHAEMLEYKRKYPHGIFVDHEKSIRGVIASFPLREGRDAIREMALEIGPEWPAYDRARTGLKGRDFL
;
A
#
# COMPACT_ATOMS: atom_id res chain seq x y z
N MET A 1 7.26 -1.54 -5.53
CA MET A 1 8.18 -2.70 -5.54
C MET A 1 7.38 -3.97 -5.70
N LYS A 2 7.95 -5.08 -6.19
CA LYS A 2 7.20 -6.35 -6.26
C LYS A 2 7.57 -7.21 -5.05
N ASP A 3 6.55 -7.62 -4.30
CA ASP A 3 6.68 -8.51 -3.15
C ASP A 3 7.80 -8.08 -2.18
N CYS A 4 7.80 -6.81 -1.78
CA CYS A 4 8.94 -6.20 -1.07
C CYS A 4 9.29 -6.93 0.24
N PHE A 5 8.29 -7.21 1.08
CA PHE A 5 8.49 -7.80 2.41
C PHE A 5 9.15 -9.19 2.35
N GLN A 6 8.69 -10.08 1.48
CA GLN A 6 9.22 -11.45 1.38
C GLN A 6 10.65 -11.52 0.81
N ASN A 7 11.14 -10.44 0.20
CA ASN A 7 12.48 -10.36 -0.35
C ASN A 7 13.47 -9.65 0.59
N VAL A 8 13.03 -9.17 1.75
CA VAL A 8 13.92 -8.59 2.77
C VAL A 8 14.82 -9.68 3.34
N ASN A 9 16.13 -9.45 3.38
CA ASN A 9 17.09 -10.36 4.01
C ASN A 9 16.85 -10.45 5.54
N PRO A 10 16.47 -11.61 6.12
CA PRO A 10 16.20 -11.72 7.56
C PRO A 10 17.40 -11.38 8.44
N GLU A 11 18.62 -11.70 7.98
CA GLU A 11 19.84 -11.49 8.76
C GLU A 11 20.10 -10.02 9.08
N VAL A 12 19.62 -9.11 8.23
CA VAL A 12 19.79 -7.67 8.45
C VAL A 12 18.94 -7.19 9.61
N ILE A 13 17.79 -7.81 9.86
CA ILE A 13 16.79 -7.35 10.83
C ILE A 13 17.39 -7.32 12.23
N HIS A 14 18.17 -8.35 12.59
CA HIS A 14 18.85 -8.43 13.89
C HIS A 14 20.02 -7.46 14.04
N LYS A 15 20.53 -6.90 12.93
CA LYS A 15 21.62 -5.91 12.90
C LYS A 15 21.09 -4.47 12.94
N LEU A 16 19.78 -4.27 12.76
CA LEU A 16 19.19 -2.94 12.80
C LEU A 16 19.26 -2.36 14.21
N PRO A 17 19.60 -1.07 14.36
CA PRO A 17 19.58 -0.39 15.65
C PRO A 17 18.15 0.01 16.06
N LEU A 18 17.21 -0.93 15.92
CA LEU A 18 15.82 -0.79 16.35
C LEU A 18 15.66 -1.37 17.76
N PRO A 19 14.68 -0.89 18.55
CA PRO A 19 14.36 -1.50 19.83
C PRO A 19 14.12 -3.00 19.69
N ARG A 20 14.74 -3.78 20.57
CA ARG A 20 14.67 -5.25 20.55
C ARG A 20 13.23 -5.80 20.49
N ARG A 21 12.28 -5.12 21.15
CA ARG A 21 10.86 -5.46 21.09
C ARG A 21 10.30 -5.40 19.66
N ILE A 22 10.70 -4.44 18.83
CA ILE A 22 10.27 -4.34 17.44
C ILE A 22 10.81 -5.53 16.63
N ILE A 23 12.08 -5.89 16.85
CA ILE A 23 12.73 -7.01 16.18
C ILE A 23 12.09 -8.35 16.58
N GLU A 24 11.84 -8.57 17.87
CA GLU A 24 11.23 -9.81 18.39
C GLU A 24 9.76 -9.98 17.99
N HIS A 25 9.04 -8.88 17.76
CA HIS A 25 7.64 -8.90 17.30
C HIS A 25 7.52 -8.78 15.77
N ALA A 26 8.64 -8.72 15.05
CA ALA A 26 8.63 -8.87 13.61
C ALA A 26 8.16 -10.29 13.27
N LEU A 27 7.19 -10.38 12.37
CA LEU A 27 6.76 -11.67 11.84
C LEU A 27 7.80 -12.10 10.81
N ILE A 28 8.79 -12.85 11.27
CA ILE A 28 9.77 -13.59 10.46
C ILE A 28 9.68 -15.05 10.87
N ILE A 29 10.08 -15.96 9.98
CA ILE A 29 9.89 -17.40 10.19
C ILE A 29 10.61 -17.88 11.46
N GLU A 30 11.74 -17.28 11.80
CA GLU A 30 12.55 -17.58 12.97
C GLU A 30 11.87 -17.18 14.29
N ASN A 31 11.01 -16.17 14.26
CA ASN A 31 10.26 -15.69 15.43
C ASN A 31 8.90 -16.39 15.58
N LEU A 32 8.48 -17.20 14.60
CA LEU A 32 7.19 -17.87 14.63
C LEU A 32 7.27 -19.18 15.42
N SER A 33 6.55 -19.23 16.54
CA SER A 33 6.22 -20.49 17.21
C SER A 33 5.07 -21.19 16.48
N LEU A 34 5.39 -21.91 15.40
CA LEU A 34 4.39 -22.68 14.66
C LEU A 34 3.94 -23.90 15.49
N GLN A 35 2.69 -23.91 15.91
CA GLN A 35 2.08 -25.09 16.53
C GLN A 35 1.53 -26.03 15.45
N ARG A 36 1.81 -27.33 15.57
CA ARG A 36 1.20 -28.35 14.72
C ARG A 36 -0.30 -28.40 15.00
N VAL A 37 -1.10 -27.87 14.09
CA VAL A 37 -2.56 -28.06 14.12
C VAL A 37 -2.87 -29.29 13.27
N ALA A 38 -3.18 -30.41 13.93
CA ALA A 38 -3.77 -31.53 13.22
C ALA A 38 -5.11 -31.08 12.62
N LYS A 39 -5.22 -31.04 11.29
CA LYS A 39 -6.51 -30.89 10.61
C LYS A 39 -7.31 -32.16 10.87
N ARG A 40 -8.02 -32.22 11.99
CA ARG A 40 -9.05 -33.24 12.21
C ARG A 40 -10.30 -32.82 11.46
N ASN A 41 -10.74 -33.66 10.54
CA ASN A 41 -12.16 -33.67 10.19
C ASN A 41 -12.93 -34.02 11.48
N ALA A 42 -14.02 -33.32 11.77
CA ALA A 42 -14.80 -33.47 13.01
C ALA A 42 -15.38 -34.89 13.24
N THR A 43 -15.21 -35.80 12.27
CA THR A 43 -15.71 -37.17 12.26
C THR A 43 -14.64 -38.25 12.43
N GLU A 44 -13.35 -37.90 12.53
CA GLU A 44 -12.26 -38.90 12.56
C GLU A 44 -11.72 -39.14 13.98
N THR A 45 -12.11 -40.28 14.56
CA THR A 45 -11.65 -40.83 15.86
C THR A 45 -10.51 -41.85 15.67
N GLY A 46 -9.48 -41.49 14.90
CA GLY A 46 -8.29 -42.33 14.67
C GLY A 46 -7.00 -41.67 15.16
N ASP A 47 -5.96 -42.50 15.33
CA ASP A 47 -4.58 -42.06 15.59
C ASP A 47 -4.07 -41.21 14.44
N ILE A 48 -3.26 -40.21 14.80
CA ILE A 48 -2.76 -39.15 13.90
C ILE A 48 -1.94 -39.79 12.76
N PRO A 49 -2.32 -39.60 11.47
CA PRO A 49 -1.49 -40.04 10.35
C PRO A 49 -0.14 -39.32 10.38
N SER A 50 0.95 -40.06 10.16
CA SER A 50 2.32 -39.51 10.15
C SER A 50 2.61 -38.55 9.00
N ASP A 51 1.65 -38.30 8.11
CA ASP A 51 1.70 -37.26 7.06
C ASP A 51 1.44 -35.85 7.64
N THR A 52 1.96 -35.62 8.85
CA THR A 52 1.96 -34.30 9.46
C THR A 52 3.08 -33.52 8.79
N LEU A 53 2.75 -32.47 8.02
CA LEU A 53 3.75 -31.53 7.48
C LEU A 53 4.77 -31.23 8.58
N LEU A 54 6.01 -31.66 8.37
CA LEU A 54 7.06 -31.43 9.34
C LEU A 54 7.33 -29.92 9.32
N ILE A 55 7.52 -29.34 10.50
CA ILE A 55 7.86 -27.90 10.62
C ILE A 55 9.11 -27.59 9.78
N GLU A 56 10.00 -28.58 9.60
CA GLU A 56 11.16 -28.57 8.71
C GLU A 56 10.78 -28.27 7.25
N ASP A 57 9.71 -28.88 6.71
CA ASP A 57 9.24 -28.61 5.34
C ASP A 57 8.68 -27.19 5.17
N VAL A 58 8.09 -26.64 6.24
CA VAL A 58 7.55 -25.26 6.27
C VAL A 58 8.67 -24.23 6.35
N ILE A 59 9.80 -24.57 6.98
CA ILE A 59 11.00 -23.71 7.03
C ILE A 59 11.67 -23.67 5.65
N GLU A 60 11.72 -24.79 4.93
CA GLU A 60 12.32 -24.83 3.58
C GLU A 60 11.44 -24.17 2.49
N SER A 61 10.12 -24.12 2.68
CA SER A 61 9.16 -23.58 1.69
C SER A 61 8.45 -22.29 2.10
N GLY A 62 8.73 -21.78 3.30
CA GLY A 62 8.10 -20.59 3.86
C GLY A 62 8.63 -19.27 3.28
N PRO A 63 7.91 -18.15 3.48
CA PRO A 63 8.40 -16.84 3.08
C PRO A 63 9.70 -16.52 3.80
N ALA A 64 10.77 -16.30 3.04
CA ALA A 64 12.13 -16.14 3.54
C ALA A 64 12.47 -14.70 4.02
N GLY A 65 11.47 -13.84 4.20
CA GLY A 65 11.67 -12.43 4.55
C GLY A 65 10.71 -11.93 5.62
N LEU A 66 10.42 -10.63 5.60
CA LEU A 66 9.37 -10.07 6.44
C LEU A 66 8.01 -10.60 6.00
N MET A 67 7.17 -10.99 6.96
CA MET A 67 5.78 -11.32 6.67
C MET A 67 4.91 -10.06 6.72
N GLN A 68 3.95 -10.02 5.80
CA GLN A 68 2.96 -8.94 5.73
C GLN A 68 1.97 -9.05 6.91
N GLY A 69 1.49 -7.90 7.38
CA GLY A 69 0.46 -7.80 8.43
C GLY A 69 0.97 -7.51 9.84
N SER A 70 2.28 -7.54 10.09
CA SER A 70 2.84 -7.05 11.36
C SER A 70 3.07 -5.54 11.32
N PRO A 71 2.67 -4.78 12.36
CA PRO A 71 3.08 -3.40 12.54
C PRO A 71 4.61 -3.23 12.55
N ALA A 72 5.35 -4.21 13.09
CA ALA A 72 6.80 -4.18 13.16
C ALA A 72 7.44 -4.30 11.75
N SER A 73 6.86 -5.09 10.85
CA SER A 73 7.36 -5.24 9.47
C SER A 73 7.39 -3.91 8.72
N ASN A 74 6.37 -3.06 8.91
CA ASN A 74 6.35 -1.72 8.29
C ASN A 74 7.45 -0.81 8.83
N VAL A 75 7.69 -0.85 10.14
CA VAL A 75 8.76 -0.05 10.78
C VAL A 75 10.14 -0.52 10.31
N ILE A 76 10.35 -1.83 10.24
CA ILE A 76 11.60 -2.42 9.74
C ILE A 76 11.82 -2.02 8.28
N LEU A 77 10.80 -2.16 7.43
CA LEU A 77 10.91 -1.75 6.04
C LEU A 77 11.22 -0.25 5.92
N ALA A 78 10.49 0.61 6.64
CA ALA A 78 10.76 2.05 6.65
C ALA A 78 12.20 2.36 7.09
N TRP A 79 12.73 1.62 8.06
CA TRP A 79 14.12 1.75 8.49
C TRP A 79 15.12 1.33 7.41
N LEU A 80 14.88 0.22 6.73
CA LEU A 80 15.73 -0.25 5.62
C LEU A 80 15.75 0.74 4.45
N LEU A 81 14.64 1.42 4.21
CA LEU A 81 14.47 2.39 3.13
C LEU A 81 14.91 3.82 3.50
N ARG A 82 15.27 4.08 4.76
CA ARG A 82 15.64 5.44 5.22
C ARG A 82 16.89 5.98 4.52
N ASP A 83 17.77 5.09 4.09
CA ASP A 83 19.06 5.40 3.48
C ASP A 83 18.97 5.42 1.95
N ILE A 84 17.76 5.39 1.37
CA ILE A 84 17.55 5.61 -0.07
C ILE A 84 18.17 6.96 -0.44
N PRO A 85 18.95 7.04 -1.53
CA PRO A 85 19.50 8.30 -2.01
C PRO A 85 18.42 9.37 -2.17
N GLN A 86 18.66 10.51 -1.55
CA GLN A 86 17.76 11.66 -1.58
C GLN A 86 18.18 12.65 -2.68
N PRO A 87 17.24 13.50 -3.16
CA PRO A 87 17.57 14.59 -4.06
C PRO A 87 18.67 15.50 -3.49
N ASP A 88 19.71 15.70 -4.30
CA ASP A 88 20.83 16.60 -4.05
C ASP A 88 20.56 18.02 -4.57
N ASN A 89 19.51 18.19 -5.37
CA ASN A 89 19.06 19.43 -5.99
C ASN A 89 17.56 19.36 -6.31
N ASP A 90 17.01 20.47 -6.84
CA ASP A 90 15.59 20.58 -7.21
C ASP A 90 15.26 19.98 -8.59
N ASP A 91 16.17 19.24 -9.24
CA ASP A 91 15.93 18.69 -10.60
C ASP A 91 15.13 17.41 -10.59
N TRP A 92 14.96 16.80 -9.42
CA TRP A 92 14.13 15.63 -9.22
C TRP A 92 13.57 15.56 -7.80
N VAL A 93 12.51 14.76 -7.64
CA VAL A 93 11.83 14.50 -6.39
C VAL A 93 11.59 13.00 -6.27
N LEU A 94 11.82 12.47 -5.08
CA LEU A 94 11.47 11.10 -4.69
C LEU A 94 10.39 11.15 -3.63
N SER A 95 9.34 10.37 -3.80
CA SER A 95 8.39 10.07 -2.75
C SER A 95 8.29 8.56 -2.55
N VAL A 96 8.38 8.12 -1.29
CA VAL A 96 8.33 6.73 -0.88
C VAL A 96 7.16 6.55 0.07
N TYR A 97 6.27 5.60 -0.25
CA TYR A 97 5.14 5.23 0.57
C TYR A 97 5.11 3.71 0.69
N ALA A 98 5.48 3.20 1.86
CA ALA A 98 5.65 1.76 2.10
C ALA A 98 6.54 1.12 1.02
N ASP A 99 5.97 0.25 0.17
CA ASP A 99 6.69 -0.41 -0.92
C ASP A 99 6.51 0.26 -2.30
N ASP A 100 5.72 1.33 -2.39
CA ASP A 100 5.53 2.12 -3.60
C ASP A 100 6.43 3.36 -3.59
N LEU A 101 7.09 3.60 -4.72
CA LEU A 101 7.95 4.77 -4.91
C LEU A 101 7.60 5.46 -6.22
N ILE A 102 7.73 6.78 -6.21
CA ILE A 102 7.61 7.61 -7.39
C ILE A 102 8.79 8.57 -7.48
N VAL A 103 9.36 8.66 -8.67
CA VAL A 103 10.41 9.60 -9.03
C VAL A 103 9.85 10.53 -10.08
N LEU A 104 9.99 11.83 -9.85
CA LEU A 104 9.68 12.88 -10.81
C LEU A 104 10.97 13.64 -11.12
N ALA A 105 11.25 13.90 -12.39
CA ALA A 105 12.43 14.65 -12.80
C ALA A 105 12.07 15.68 -13.87
N LYS A 106 12.83 16.78 -13.95
CA LYS A 106 12.65 17.81 -14.98
C LYS A 106 13.16 17.37 -16.36
N GLN A 107 14.11 16.43 -16.38
CA GLN A 107 14.81 15.97 -17.58
C GLN A 107 14.87 14.44 -17.59
N ASP A 108 14.73 13.84 -18.77
CA ASP A 108 14.77 12.39 -18.94
C ASP A 108 16.15 11.81 -18.55
N ASP A 109 17.24 12.49 -18.90
CA ASP A 109 18.61 12.11 -18.49
C ASP A 109 18.76 12.01 -16.96
N THR A 110 18.09 12.90 -16.22
CA THR A 110 18.08 12.86 -14.75
C THR A 110 17.31 11.64 -14.26
N LEU A 111 16.18 11.31 -14.89
CA LEU A 111 15.38 10.14 -14.54
C LEU A 111 16.16 8.84 -14.74
N GLU A 112 16.92 8.71 -15.83
CA GLU A 112 17.77 7.55 -16.10
C GLU A 112 18.87 7.38 -15.04
N ARG A 113 19.54 8.46 -14.67
CA ARG A 113 20.58 8.43 -13.61
C ARG A 113 19.98 8.04 -12.26
N VAL A 114 18.82 8.61 -11.91
CA VAL A 114 18.13 8.27 -10.66
C VAL A 114 17.67 6.82 -10.66
N GLU A 115 17.18 6.31 -11.79
CA GLU A 115 16.82 4.90 -11.93
C GLU A 115 18.01 3.98 -11.66
N GLN A 116 19.17 4.23 -12.27
CA GLN A 116 20.39 3.43 -12.03
C GLN A 116 20.84 3.50 -10.56
N MET A 117 20.77 4.68 -9.96
CA MET A 117 21.09 4.88 -8.55
C MET A 117 20.15 4.09 -7.63
N LEU A 118 18.85 4.09 -7.90
CA LEU A 118 17.88 3.31 -7.15
C LEU A 118 18.09 1.82 -7.35
N LEU A 119 18.28 1.34 -8.60
CA LEU A 119 18.59 -0.06 -8.87
C LEU A 119 19.80 -0.53 -8.05
N GLY A 120 20.90 0.22 -8.07
CA GLY A 120 22.09 -0.10 -7.27
C GLY A 120 21.85 -0.05 -5.76
N PHE A 121 20.91 0.77 -5.27
CA PHE A 121 20.51 0.75 -3.86
C PHE A 121 19.72 -0.51 -3.51
N PHE A 122 18.74 -0.89 -4.32
CA PHE A 122 17.85 -2.02 -4.06
C PHE A 122 18.46 -3.40 -4.37
N GLU A 123 19.57 -3.44 -5.13
CA GLU A 123 20.36 -4.65 -5.38
C GLU A 123 21.37 -4.97 -4.25
N ARG A 124 21.45 -4.14 -3.21
CA ARG A 124 22.37 -4.37 -2.08
C ARG A 124 22.03 -5.69 -1.37
N PRO A 125 22.98 -6.63 -1.22
CA PRO A 125 22.74 -7.92 -0.57
C PRO A 125 22.22 -7.80 0.87
N GLU A 126 22.56 -6.70 1.54
CA GLU A 126 22.14 -6.39 2.91
C GLU A 126 20.64 -6.14 3.05
N LEU A 127 19.99 -5.61 2.00
CA LEU A 127 18.54 -5.41 1.99
C LEU A 127 17.80 -6.69 1.58
N GLY A 128 18.48 -7.58 0.86
CA GLY A 128 17.87 -8.65 0.07
C GLY A 128 17.49 -8.15 -1.34
N PRO A 129 17.18 -9.05 -2.29
CA PRO A 129 16.90 -8.66 -3.67
C PRO A 129 15.55 -7.93 -3.77
N LEU A 130 15.57 -6.61 -3.63
CA LEU A 130 14.35 -5.80 -3.73
C LEU A 130 14.09 -5.45 -5.19
N PHE A 131 13.22 -6.23 -5.83
CA PHE A 131 12.93 -6.04 -7.25
C PHE A 131 12.13 -4.77 -7.52
N LEU A 132 12.78 -3.81 -8.17
CA LEU A 132 12.12 -2.65 -8.76
C LEU A 132 11.44 -3.05 -10.07
N LYS A 133 10.13 -2.80 -10.14
CA LYS A 133 9.38 -2.90 -11.40
C LYS A 133 9.04 -1.49 -11.86
N LYS A 134 9.73 -1.02 -12.90
CA LYS A 134 9.42 0.25 -13.56
C LYS A 134 8.00 0.22 -14.15
N ARG A 135 7.23 1.28 -13.87
CA ARG A 135 5.88 1.49 -14.41
C ARG A 135 5.80 2.93 -14.90
N ALA A 136 5.48 3.10 -16.19
CA ALA A 136 5.45 4.37 -16.93
C ALA A 136 6.79 5.13 -16.94
N ALA A 137 7.19 5.61 -18.12
CA ALA A 137 8.56 6.07 -18.36
C ALA A 137 8.63 7.18 -19.42
N GLY A 138 7.58 7.99 -19.55
CA GLY A 138 7.54 9.02 -20.58
C GLY A 138 7.01 10.34 -20.04
N THR A 139 7.55 11.41 -20.60
CA THR A 139 7.05 12.78 -20.46
C THR A 139 5.62 12.87 -21.02
N GLY A 140 4.71 13.49 -20.28
CA GLY A 140 3.32 13.73 -20.72
C GLY A 140 2.36 12.52 -20.62
N TYR A 141 2.79 11.40 -20.06
CA TYR A 141 1.89 10.25 -19.83
C TYR A 141 1.16 10.37 -18.49
N ALA A 142 -0.06 9.85 -18.44
CA ALA A 142 -0.76 9.64 -17.19
C ALA A 142 -0.17 8.45 -16.43
N PHE A 143 -0.14 8.53 -15.10
CA PHE A 143 0.34 7.44 -14.25
C PHE A 143 -0.50 7.32 -12.99
N ASP A 144 -0.58 6.10 -12.44
CA ASP A 144 -1.27 5.81 -11.19
C ASP A 144 -0.26 5.74 -10.03
N TYR A 145 -0.53 6.47 -8.95
CA TYR A 145 0.22 6.39 -7.70
C TYR A 145 -0.73 6.47 -6.50
N LEU A 146 -0.62 5.51 -5.57
CA LEU A 146 -1.46 5.39 -4.37
C LEU A 146 -2.98 5.40 -4.65
N GLY A 147 -3.38 4.90 -5.83
CA GLY A 147 -4.77 4.82 -6.22
C GLY A 147 -5.35 6.13 -6.81
N CYS A 148 -4.51 7.14 -7.00
CA CYS A 148 -4.82 8.34 -7.77
C CYS A 148 -4.18 8.26 -9.15
N GLU A 149 -4.87 8.76 -10.18
CA GLU A 149 -4.33 8.99 -11.52
C GLU A 149 -3.84 10.44 -11.61
N PHE A 150 -2.59 10.61 -12.02
CA PHE A 150 -1.98 11.88 -12.37
C PHE A 150 -1.98 12.01 -13.88
N ARG A 151 -2.46 13.14 -14.39
CA ARG A 151 -2.54 13.39 -15.84
C ARG A 151 -2.12 14.82 -16.15
N HIS A 152 -1.12 14.97 -17.02
CA HIS A 152 -0.74 16.27 -17.58
C HIS A 152 -1.65 16.63 -18.75
N SER A 153 -2.20 17.83 -18.71
CA SER A 153 -3.02 18.40 -19.77
C SER A 153 -2.11 19.22 -20.69
N SER A 154 -1.91 18.77 -21.92
CA SER A 154 -1.13 19.52 -22.91
C SER A 154 -1.80 20.84 -23.33
N ILE A 155 -3.09 21.02 -23.03
CA ILE A 155 -3.87 22.21 -23.40
C ILE A 155 -3.68 23.32 -22.35
N SER A 156 -3.78 22.98 -21.06
CA SER A 156 -3.62 23.94 -19.96
C SER A 156 -2.21 24.00 -19.39
N ASP A 157 -1.33 23.07 -19.78
CA ASP A 157 0.00 22.85 -19.18
C ASP A 157 -0.05 22.59 -17.67
N GLU A 158 -1.15 21.98 -17.21
CA GLU A 158 -1.40 21.70 -15.80
C GLU A 158 -1.49 20.21 -15.53
N TRP A 159 -1.08 19.83 -14.32
CA TRP A 159 -1.29 18.50 -13.78
C TRP A 159 -2.65 18.43 -13.10
N THR A 160 -3.42 17.42 -13.46
CA THR A 160 -4.70 17.08 -12.84
C THR A 160 -4.55 15.81 -12.01
N LEU A 161 -5.22 15.78 -10.86
CA LEU A 161 -5.27 14.64 -9.95
C LEU A 161 -6.70 14.11 -9.91
N SER A 162 -6.86 12.81 -10.11
CA SER A 162 -8.17 12.16 -10.02
C SER A 162 -8.05 10.77 -9.39
N LEU A 163 -9.17 10.11 -9.11
CA LEU A 163 -9.16 8.70 -8.70
C LEU A 163 -8.76 7.83 -9.88
N SER A 164 -7.84 6.88 -9.66
CA SER A 164 -7.47 5.89 -10.68
C SER A 164 -8.70 5.07 -11.11
N GLN A 165 -8.70 4.62 -12.37
CA GLN A 165 -9.79 3.78 -12.89
C GLN A 165 -10.00 2.52 -12.03
N LYS A 166 -8.91 1.92 -11.54
CA LYS A 166 -8.97 0.75 -10.64
C LYS A 166 -9.75 1.06 -9.35
N ASN A 167 -9.52 2.22 -8.76
CA ASN A 167 -10.23 2.65 -7.56
C ASN A 167 -11.68 3.03 -7.85
N TRP A 168 -11.95 3.66 -8.99
CA TRP A 168 -13.32 3.86 -9.47
C TRP A 168 -14.07 2.54 -9.59
N ASP A 169 -13.51 1.56 -10.30
CA ASP A 169 -14.13 0.25 -10.49
C ASP A 169 -14.38 -0.44 -9.15
N ARG A 170 -13.44 -0.32 -8.19
CA ARG A 170 -13.61 -0.88 -6.85
C ARG A 170 -14.75 -0.19 -6.10
N LEU A 171 -14.81 1.14 -6.14
CA LEU A 171 -15.87 1.92 -5.51
C LEU A 171 -17.24 1.54 -6.08
N PHE A 172 -17.36 1.45 -7.40
CA PHE A 172 -18.62 1.07 -8.06
C PHE A 172 -19.00 -0.38 -7.82
N ARG A 173 -18.06 -1.33 -7.83
CA ARG A 173 -18.35 -2.74 -7.48
C ARG A 173 -18.88 -2.87 -6.05
N ASN A 174 -18.23 -2.20 -5.10
CA ASN A 174 -18.67 -2.21 -3.70
C ASN A 174 -20.07 -1.60 -3.57
N ARG A 175 -20.30 -0.46 -4.22
CA ARG A 175 -21.61 0.19 -4.20
C ARG A 175 -22.69 -0.66 -4.86
N HIS A 176 -22.38 -1.33 -5.96
CA HIS A 176 -23.32 -2.24 -6.62
C HIS A 176 -23.69 -3.41 -5.70
N ALA A 177 -22.71 -4.00 -5.00
CA ALA A 177 -22.95 -5.05 -4.01
C ALA A 177 -23.80 -4.57 -2.84
N GLU A 178 -23.50 -3.39 -2.28
CA GLU A 178 -24.33 -2.76 -1.24
C GLU A 178 -25.75 -2.51 -1.73
N MET A 179 -25.93 -1.97 -2.93
CA MET A 179 -27.25 -1.73 -3.52
C MET A 179 -28.05 -3.02 -3.74
N LEU A 180 -27.39 -4.12 -4.10
CA LEU A 180 -28.01 -5.44 -4.19
C LEU A 180 -28.45 -5.95 -2.82
N GLU A 181 -27.64 -5.76 -1.78
CA GLU A 181 -27.99 -6.10 -0.39
C GLU A 181 -29.19 -5.26 0.10
N TYR A 182 -29.17 -3.94 -0.18
CA TYR A 182 -30.28 -3.04 0.14
C TYR A 182 -31.56 -3.42 -0.60
N LYS A 183 -31.50 -3.77 -1.90
CA LYS A 183 -32.65 -4.28 -2.65
C LYS A 183 -33.19 -5.58 -2.07
N ARG A 184 -32.30 -6.49 -1.63
CA ARG A 184 -32.71 -7.73 -0.96
C ARG A 184 -33.40 -7.46 0.37
N LYS A 185 -32.91 -6.49 1.15
CA LYS A 185 -33.45 -6.11 2.46
C LYS A 185 -34.74 -5.27 2.36
N TYR A 186 -34.87 -4.48 1.30
CA TYR A 186 -35.99 -3.58 1.06
C TYR A 186 -36.50 -3.77 -0.39
N PRO A 187 -37.22 -4.86 -0.69
CA PRO A 187 -37.62 -5.21 -2.07
C PRO A 187 -38.58 -4.20 -2.73
N HIS A 188 -39.22 -3.34 -1.93
CA HIS A 188 -40.12 -2.29 -2.40
C HIS A 188 -39.52 -0.87 -2.26
N GLY A 189 -38.23 -0.76 -1.93
CA GLY A 189 -37.55 0.53 -1.83
C GLY A 189 -37.38 1.19 -3.20
N ILE A 190 -37.61 2.51 -3.28
CA ILE A 190 -37.23 3.30 -4.45
C ILE A 190 -35.75 3.64 -4.29
N PHE A 191 -34.95 3.08 -5.19
CA PHE A 191 -33.51 3.29 -5.22
C PHE A 191 -33.16 4.24 -6.36
N VAL A 192 -32.81 5.48 -6.03
CA VAL A 192 -32.30 6.43 -7.01
C VAL A 192 -30.85 6.07 -7.30
N ASP A 193 -30.58 5.52 -8.48
CA ASP A 193 -29.22 5.22 -8.91
C ASP A 193 -28.45 6.53 -9.12
N HIS A 194 -27.65 6.89 -8.12
CA HIS A 194 -27.00 8.18 -7.98
C HIS A 194 -25.64 8.20 -8.69
N GLU A 195 -25.50 7.52 -9.83
CA GLU A 195 -24.27 7.52 -10.63
C GLU A 195 -23.88 8.94 -11.07
N LYS A 196 -24.88 9.75 -11.49
CA LYS A 196 -24.71 11.18 -11.79
C LYS A 196 -24.44 12.05 -10.57
N SER A 197 -24.97 11.70 -9.41
CA SER A 197 -24.85 12.51 -8.18
C SER A 197 -23.49 12.35 -7.51
N ILE A 198 -22.91 11.13 -7.50
CA ILE A 198 -21.54 10.95 -6.99
C ILE A 198 -20.52 11.61 -7.91
N ARG A 199 -20.67 11.49 -9.24
CA ARG A 199 -19.80 12.25 -10.16
C ARG A 199 -19.96 13.76 -9.96
N GLY A 200 -21.17 14.25 -9.72
CA GLY A 200 -21.42 15.67 -9.42
C GLY A 200 -20.84 16.12 -8.08
N VAL A 201 -20.94 15.31 -7.03
CA VAL A 201 -20.39 15.61 -5.70
C VAL A 201 -18.87 15.53 -5.71
N ILE A 202 -18.28 14.55 -6.40
CA ILE A 202 -16.82 14.44 -6.54
C ILE A 202 -16.25 15.51 -7.47
N ALA A 203 -16.94 15.85 -8.57
CA ALA A 203 -16.60 17.02 -9.39
C ALA A 203 -16.81 18.37 -8.67
N SER A 204 -17.55 18.37 -7.55
CA SER A 204 -17.72 19.54 -6.68
C SER A 204 -16.71 19.62 -5.54
N PHE A 205 -15.87 18.59 -5.32
CA PHE A 205 -14.63 18.81 -4.60
C PHE A 205 -13.76 19.68 -5.49
N PRO A 206 -13.27 20.83 -4.99
CA PRO A 206 -12.47 21.72 -5.81
C PRO A 206 -11.28 20.91 -6.32
N LEU A 207 -11.18 20.77 -7.64
CA LEU A 207 -9.92 20.50 -8.33
C LEU A 207 -8.97 21.58 -7.80
N ARG A 208 -8.12 21.22 -6.84
CA ARG A 208 -7.09 22.15 -6.38
C ARG A 208 -6.05 22.17 -7.50
N GLU A 209 -6.15 23.21 -8.32
CA GLU A 209 -5.21 23.47 -9.41
C GLU A 209 -3.92 24.09 -8.87
N GLY A 210 -2.79 23.77 -9.49
CA GLY A 210 -1.48 24.36 -9.17
C GLY A 210 -0.50 23.44 -8.45
N ARG A 211 0.78 23.83 -8.48
CA ARG A 211 1.92 23.06 -7.92
C ARG A 211 1.81 22.83 -6.40
N ASP A 212 1.20 23.76 -5.67
CA ASP A 212 1.08 23.68 -4.21
C ASP A 212 0.01 22.68 -3.76
N ALA A 213 -1.02 22.45 -4.57
CA ALA A 213 -2.09 21.50 -4.27
C ALA A 213 -1.60 20.04 -4.20
N ILE A 214 -0.69 19.66 -5.09
CA ILE A 214 -0.08 18.32 -5.12
C ILE A 214 0.84 18.14 -3.90
N ARG A 215 1.56 19.18 -3.50
CA ARG A 215 2.44 19.18 -2.33
C ARG A 215 1.63 19.10 -1.02
N GLU A 216 0.56 19.87 -0.89
CA GLU A 216 -0.34 19.84 0.26
C GLU A 216 -1.09 18.50 0.38
N MET A 217 -1.60 17.94 -0.73
CA MET A 217 -2.25 16.63 -0.71
C MET A 217 -1.28 15.49 -0.42
N ALA A 218 -0.06 15.52 -0.94
CA ALA A 218 0.97 14.53 -0.59
C ALA A 218 1.30 14.54 0.92
N LEU A 219 1.12 15.67 1.60
CA LEU A 219 1.26 15.81 3.05
C LEU A 219 -0.02 15.38 3.80
N GLU A 220 -1.22 15.67 3.29
CA GLU A 220 -2.51 15.27 3.88
C GLU A 220 -2.81 13.77 3.77
N ILE A 221 -2.23 13.06 2.79
CA ILE A 221 -2.37 11.60 2.64
C ILE A 221 -1.51 10.83 3.69
N GLY A 222 -0.73 11.55 4.53
CA GLY A 222 -0.20 11.09 5.81
C GLY A 222 -1.30 10.87 6.87
N PRO A 223 -0.97 10.36 8.08
CA PRO A 223 -1.82 9.46 8.88
C PRO A 223 -3.00 10.13 9.62
N GLU A 224 -3.98 10.66 8.89
CA GLU A 224 -5.21 11.25 9.45
C GLU A 224 -6.47 10.40 9.16
N TRP A 225 -6.30 9.06 9.09
CA TRP A 225 -7.42 8.08 9.11
C TRP A 225 -8.47 8.30 10.24
N PRO A 226 -8.16 8.91 11.41
CA PRO A 226 -9.17 9.20 12.44
C PRO A 226 -10.25 10.21 12.03
N ALA A 227 -10.03 11.05 11.01
CA ALA A 227 -11.08 11.94 10.49
C ALA A 227 -12.14 11.15 9.71
N TYR A 228 -11.73 10.10 9.00
CA TYR A 228 -12.62 9.23 8.24
C TYR A 228 -13.47 8.33 9.15
N ASP A 229 -12.92 7.81 10.24
CA ASP A 229 -13.68 6.97 11.17
C ASP A 229 -14.67 7.77 12.02
N ARG A 230 -14.39 9.05 12.32
CA ARG A 230 -15.34 9.97 13.00
C ARG A 230 -16.56 10.30 12.14
N ALA A 231 -16.40 10.41 10.83
CA ALA A 231 -17.53 10.57 9.91
C ALA A 231 -18.35 9.28 9.77
N ARG A 232 -17.71 8.11 9.97
CA ARG A 232 -18.32 6.79 9.84
C ARG A 232 -19.08 6.33 11.08
N THR A 233 -18.65 6.69 12.30
CA THR A 233 -19.25 6.14 13.54
C THR A 233 -20.53 6.83 14.00
N GLY A 234 -21.00 7.90 13.34
CA GLY A 234 -22.36 8.42 13.56
C GLY A 234 -22.72 8.64 15.03
N LEU A 235 -21.78 9.14 15.85
CA LEU A 235 -22.08 9.55 17.22
C LEU A 235 -22.92 10.82 17.17
N LYS A 236 -24.25 10.60 17.13
CA LYS A 236 -25.21 11.57 17.66
C LYS A 236 -24.77 11.88 19.08
N GLY A 237 -24.25 13.09 19.30
CA GLY A 237 -24.21 13.69 20.62
C GLY A 237 -25.62 13.64 21.19
N ARG A 238 -25.85 12.69 22.10
CA ARG A 238 -26.93 12.78 23.07
C ARG A 238 -26.39 13.66 24.17
N ASP A 239 -27.06 14.78 24.37
CA ASP A 239 -27.02 15.54 25.61
C ASP A 239 -27.18 14.58 26.79
N PHE A 240 -26.25 14.61 27.73
CA PHE A 240 -26.51 14.36 29.14
C PHE A 240 -25.50 15.13 29.99
N LEU A 241 -26.07 16.12 30.69
CA LEU A 241 -25.55 17.01 31.75
C LEU A 241 -24.67 18.18 31.31
#